data_AF-A0A178IDC6-F1
#
_entry.id   AF-A0A178IDC6-F1
#
_cell.length_a   1.000
_cell.length_b   1.000
_cell.length_c   1.000
_cell.angle_alpha   90.00
_cell.angle_beta   90.00
_cell.angle_gamma   90.00
#
_symmetry.space_group_name_H-M   'P 1'
#
loop_
_entity.id
_entity.type
_entity.pdbx_description
1 polymer ?
#
loop_
_entity_poly.entity_id
_entity_poly.type
_entity_poly.pdbx_seq_one_letter_code
_entity_poly.pdbx_strand_id
1 'polypeptide(L)'
;MGHMPDSDCHRLEIDTVLGPVAQALPRQADLILDIRQAALERKHPGACVRCFFELSAAASEPERLEKLRAWLERNIEIVAHDIRPAPLNRALLECFPLNLSGEDLESYCQQVMERFRHDRAHAASQVEMEFRYRAAGTADAMA
;
A
#
# COMPACT_ATOMS: atom_id res chain seq x y z
N MET A 1 27.79 11.00 -18.69
CA MET A 1 27.86 10.56 -17.28
C MET A 1 26.48 10.03 -16.92
N GLY A 2 26.37 8.71 -16.77
CA GLY A 2 25.09 8.00 -16.66
C GLY A 2 24.44 8.24 -15.31
N HIS A 3 23.23 8.79 -15.34
CA HIS A 3 22.37 8.94 -14.18
C HIS A 3 21.26 7.90 -14.28
N MET A 4 21.40 6.80 -13.52
CA MET A 4 20.37 5.85 -13.06
C MET A 4 21.13 4.66 -12.43
N PRO A 5 20.68 4.06 -11.31
CA PRO A 5 19.30 3.58 -11.21
C PRO A 5 18.73 3.43 -9.76
N ASP A 6 17.84 4.33 -9.33
CA ASP A 6 16.97 4.02 -8.18
C ASP A 6 15.90 2.96 -8.57
N SER A 7 15.54 2.92 -9.87
CA SER A 7 14.50 2.06 -10.41
C SER A 7 14.83 0.56 -10.48
N ASP A 8 16.11 0.18 -10.59
CA ASP A 8 16.50 -1.25 -10.66
C ASP A 8 16.46 -1.91 -9.27
N CYS A 9 16.77 -1.17 -8.21
CA CYS A 9 16.77 -1.69 -6.84
C CYS A 9 15.35 -2.10 -6.40
N HIS A 10 14.36 -1.24 -6.67
CA HIS A 10 12.95 -1.53 -6.37
C HIS A 10 12.42 -2.73 -7.17
N ARG A 11 12.83 -2.88 -8.42
CA ARG A 11 12.45 -4.00 -9.27
C ARG A 11 12.98 -5.34 -8.75
N LEU A 12 14.26 -5.38 -8.40
CA LEU A 12 14.90 -6.59 -7.86
C LEU A 12 14.28 -7.00 -6.53
N GLU A 13 13.90 -6.03 -5.70
CA GLU A 13 13.26 -6.28 -4.42
C GLU A 13 11.87 -6.91 -4.57
N ILE A 14 10.98 -6.32 -5.38
CA ILE A 14 9.62 -6.86 -5.57
C ILE A 14 9.67 -8.24 -6.25
N ASP A 15 10.58 -8.45 -7.20
CA ASP A 15 10.76 -9.76 -7.85
C ASP A 15 11.21 -10.83 -6.84
N THR A 16 12.08 -10.46 -5.88
CA THR A 16 12.52 -11.36 -4.79
C THR A 16 11.38 -11.70 -3.83
N VAL A 17 10.47 -10.76 -3.59
CA VAL A 17 9.29 -10.96 -2.72
C VAL A 17 8.23 -11.82 -3.41
N LEU A 18 7.96 -11.59 -4.69
CA LEU A 18 6.90 -12.29 -5.43
C LEU A 18 7.30 -13.68 -5.91
N GLY A 19 8.60 -13.95 -6.14
CA GLY A 19 9.07 -15.25 -6.62
C GLY A 19 8.57 -16.45 -5.80
N PRO A 20 8.74 -16.46 -4.46
CA PRO A 20 8.21 -17.53 -3.60
C PRO A 20 6.68 -17.62 -3.61
N VAL A 21 5.97 -16.48 -3.69
CA VAL A 21 4.51 -16.43 -3.76
C VAL A 21 4.02 -17.05 -5.07
N ALA A 22 4.68 -16.75 -6.19
CA ALA A 22 4.36 -17.31 -7.51
C ALA A 22 4.54 -18.84 -7.56
N GLN A 23 5.57 -19.36 -6.88
CA GLN A 23 5.78 -20.81 -6.77
C GLN A 23 4.70 -21.48 -5.91
N ALA A 24 4.26 -20.82 -4.85
CA ALA A 24 3.26 -21.35 -3.93
C ALA A 24 1.82 -21.27 -4.49
N LEU A 25 1.51 -20.21 -5.24
CA LEU A 25 0.16 -19.89 -5.73
C LEU A 25 0.14 -19.72 -7.25
N PRO A 26 0.51 -20.75 -8.05
CA PRO A 26 0.60 -20.62 -9.51
C PRO A 26 -0.75 -20.33 -10.18
N ARG A 27 -1.87 -20.70 -9.54
CA ARG A 27 -3.22 -20.39 -10.02
C ARG A 27 -3.63 -18.92 -9.84
N GLN A 28 -2.86 -18.16 -9.07
CA GLN A 28 -3.08 -16.74 -8.80
C GLN A 28 -2.04 -15.86 -9.51
N ALA A 29 -1.47 -16.36 -10.62
CA ALA A 29 -0.43 -15.67 -11.37
C ALA A 29 -0.87 -14.25 -11.80
N ASP A 30 -2.13 -14.07 -12.20
CA ASP A 30 -2.66 -12.77 -12.59
C ASP A 30 -2.56 -11.73 -11.46
N LEU A 31 -2.99 -12.09 -10.23
CA LEU A 31 -2.89 -11.22 -9.06
C LEU A 31 -1.43 -10.86 -8.73
N ILE A 32 -0.52 -11.80 -8.91
CA ILE A 32 0.91 -11.61 -8.65
C ILE A 32 1.52 -10.66 -9.70
N LEU A 33 1.14 -10.83 -10.96
CA LEU A 33 1.56 -9.95 -12.05
C LEU A 33 1.00 -8.54 -11.90
N ASP A 34 -0.25 -8.41 -11.46
CA ASP A 34 -0.89 -7.13 -11.15
C ASP A 34 -0.12 -6.39 -10.04
N ILE A 35 0.21 -7.07 -8.94
CA ILE A 35 1.03 -6.49 -7.87
C ILE A 35 2.39 -6.06 -8.41
N ARG A 36 3.06 -6.93 -9.18
CA ARG A 36 4.36 -6.63 -9.77
C ARG A 36 4.30 -5.38 -10.64
N GLN A 37 3.33 -5.29 -11.53
CA GLN A 37 3.20 -4.18 -12.45
C GLN A 37 2.87 -2.88 -11.70
N ALA A 38 1.88 -2.90 -10.80
CA ALA A 38 1.50 -1.75 -10.00
C ALA A 38 2.66 -1.26 -9.10
N ALA A 39 3.45 -2.18 -8.54
CA ALA A 39 4.65 -1.86 -7.76
C ALA A 39 5.77 -1.23 -8.60
N LEU A 40 6.05 -1.77 -9.79
CA LEU A 40 7.08 -1.24 -10.70
C LEU A 40 6.73 0.15 -11.22
N GLU A 41 5.46 0.36 -11.59
CA GLU A 41 4.98 1.66 -12.04
C GLU A 41 4.74 2.63 -10.88
N ARG A 42 4.74 2.13 -9.64
CA ARG A 42 4.33 2.86 -8.43
C ARG A 42 2.97 3.54 -8.60
N LYS A 43 2.04 2.82 -9.24
CA LYS A 43 0.66 3.25 -9.50
C LYS A 43 -0.33 2.31 -8.83
N HIS A 44 -1.53 2.82 -8.59
CA HIS A 44 -2.65 2.04 -8.04
C HIS A 44 -2.28 1.21 -6.78
N PRO A 45 -1.72 1.83 -5.72
CA PRO A 45 -1.37 1.10 -4.49
C PRO A 45 -2.57 0.39 -3.86
N GLY A 46 -3.80 0.91 -4.04
CA GLY A 46 -5.03 0.22 -3.63
C GLY A 46 -5.26 -1.11 -4.37
N ALA A 47 -4.81 -1.23 -5.63
CA ALA A 47 -4.88 -2.50 -6.35
C ALA A 47 -3.92 -3.53 -5.74
N CYS A 48 -2.71 -3.13 -5.35
CA CYS A 48 -1.77 -4.03 -4.66
C CYS A 48 -2.34 -4.54 -3.34
N VAL A 49 -2.94 -3.65 -2.55
CA VAL A 49 -3.58 -4.02 -1.27
C VAL A 49 -4.75 -4.97 -1.52
N ARG A 50 -5.61 -4.70 -2.51
CA ARG A 50 -6.72 -5.59 -2.88
C ARG A 50 -6.22 -6.97 -3.32
N CYS A 51 -5.27 -7.02 -4.25
CA CYS A 51 -4.69 -8.29 -4.72
C CYS A 51 -4.04 -9.07 -3.58
N PHE A 52 -3.45 -8.41 -2.57
CA PHE A 52 -2.94 -9.08 -1.38
C PHE A 52 -4.05 -9.79 -0.59
N PHE A 53 -5.19 -9.14 -0.32
CA PHE A 53 -6.30 -9.78 0.39
C PHE A 53 -6.88 -10.96 -0.42
N GLU A 54 -6.98 -10.82 -1.74
CA GLU A 54 -7.41 -11.92 -2.62
C GLU A 54 -6.42 -13.10 -2.58
N LEU A 55 -5.11 -12.82 -2.60
CA LEU A 55 -4.08 -13.84 -2.43
C LEU A 55 -4.13 -14.49 -1.04
N SER A 56 -4.36 -13.70 0.01
CA SER A 56 -4.48 -14.20 1.39
C SER A 56 -5.68 -15.11 1.56
N ALA A 57 -6.82 -14.78 0.95
CA ALA A 57 -8.01 -15.64 0.96
C ALA A 57 -7.79 -16.95 0.19
N ALA A 58 -6.95 -16.93 -0.85
CA ALA A 58 -6.61 -18.12 -1.65
C ALA A 58 -5.47 -18.97 -1.05
N ALA A 59 -4.68 -18.42 -0.14
CA ALA A 59 -3.53 -19.10 0.45
C ALA A 59 -3.95 -20.02 1.60
N SER A 60 -3.57 -21.29 1.53
CA SER A 60 -3.74 -22.22 2.66
C SER A 60 -2.73 -21.98 3.79
N GLU A 61 -1.62 -21.32 3.47
CA GLU A 61 -0.50 -21.03 4.39
C GLU A 61 -0.21 -19.51 4.34
N PRO A 62 -0.82 -18.70 5.24
CA PRO A 62 -0.68 -17.24 5.20
C PRO A 62 0.75 -16.77 5.47
N GLU A 63 1.57 -17.57 6.17
CA GLU A 63 2.99 -17.28 6.42
C GLU A 63 3.82 -17.09 5.14
N ARG A 64 3.38 -17.66 4.02
CA ARG A 64 4.04 -17.51 2.72
C ARG A 64 3.88 -16.12 2.14
N LEU A 65 2.87 -15.38 2.59
CA LEU A 65 2.61 -14.01 2.17
C LEU A 65 3.27 -12.98 3.09
N GLU A 66 3.89 -13.37 4.20
CA GLU A 66 4.46 -12.45 5.18
C GLU A 66 5.51 -11.51 4.58
N LYS A 67 6.34 -11.99 3.65
CA LYS A 67 7.31 -11.14 2.95
C LYS A 67 6.62 -10.10 2.05
N LEU A 68 5.53 -10.50 1.39
CA LEU A 68 4.72 -9.60 0.58
C LEU A 68 3.97 -8.59 1.44
N ARG A 69 3.40 -9.04 2.56
CA ARG A 69 2.75 -8.21 3.57
C ARG A 69 3.70 -7.13 4.06
N ALA A 70 4.87 -7.53 4.56
CA ALA A 70 5.89 -6.60 5.06
C ALA A 70 6.37 -5.63 3.97
N TRP A 71 6.50 -6.09 2.73
CA TRP A 71 6.87 -5.23 1.61
C TRP A 71 5.81 -4.16 1.35
N LEU A 72 4.52 -4.54 1.30
CA LEU A 72 3.41 -3.61 1.10
C LEU A 72 3.31 -2.61 2.24
N GLU A 73 3.36 -3.06 3.49
CA GLU A 73 3.29 -2.21 4.69
C GLU A 73 4.42 -1.17 4.76
N ARG A 74 5.60 -1.55 4.27
CA ARG A 74 6.77 -0.66 4.19
C ARG A 74 6.67 0.35 3.05
N ASN A 75 6.13 -0.04 1.90
CA ASN A 75 6.14 0.78 0.70
C ASN A 75 4.85 1.57 0.47
N ILE A 76 3.76 1.20 1.11
CA ILE A 76 2.45 1.85 1.01
C ILE A 76 2.10 2.46 2.37
N GLU A 77 1.46 3.61 2.32
CA GLU A 77 0.86 4.32 3.45
C GLU A 77 -0.57 4.71 3.09
N ILE A 78 -1.36 5.03 4.10
CA ILE A 78 -2.71 5.55 3.92
C ILE A 78 -2.66 7.04 4.23
N VAL A 79 -3.18 7.87 3.35
CA VAL A 79 -3.27 9.32 3.57
C VAL A 79 -4.72 9.75 3.65
N ALA A 80 -5.01 10.59 4.64
CA ALA A 80 -6.32 11.16 4.85
C ALA A 80 -6.31 12.63 4.40
N HIS A 81 -7.29 13.00 3.59
CA HIS A 81 -7.47 14.33 3.04
C HIS A 81 -8.80 14.92 3.48
N ASP A 82 -8.79 16.22 3.75
CA ASP A 82 -10.01 17.00 3.93
C ASP A 82 -10.60 17.33 2.56
N ILE A 83 -11.86 16.95 2.34
CA ILE A 83 -12.59 17.20 1.08
C ILE A 83 -13.57 18.38 1.18
N ARG A 84 -13.32 19.34 2.08
CA ARG A 84 -14.03 20.62 2.07
C ARG A 84 -13.90 21.32 0.71
N PRO A 85 -14.94 22.06 0.27
CA PRO A 85 -14.88 22.86 -0.96
C PRO A 85 -14.01 24.11 -0.74
N ALA A 86 -12.69 23.92 -0.77
CA ALA A 86 -11.71 24.99 -0.92
C ALA A 86 -11.19 24.96 -2.37
N PRO A 87 -10.93 26.12 -3.00
CA PRO A 87 -10.93 26.21 -4.46
C PRO A 87 -9.82 25.46 -5.19
N LEU A 88 -8.81 24.83 -4.54
CA LEU A 88 -7.76 24.16 -5.31
C LEU A 88 -6.94 23.03 -4.67
N ASN A 89 -7.09 22.67 -3.39
CA ASN A 89 -6.25 21.58 -2.83
C ASN A 89 -6.94 20.80 -1.69
N ARG A 90 -6.96 19.47 -1.85
CA ARG A 90 -7.29 18.50 -0.79
C ARG A 90 -6.23 18.59 0.30
N ALA A 91 -6.54 19.24 1.42
CA ALA A 91 -5.57 19.42 2.49
C ALA A 91 -5.25 18.07 3.14
N LEU A 92 -3.96 17.68 3.15
CA LEU A 92 -3.51 16.47 3.84
C LEU A 92 -3.73 16.65 5.35
N LEU A 93 -4.53 15.77 5.94
CA LEU A 93 -4.84 15.76 7.37
C LEU A 93 -3.82 14.91 8.14
N GLU A 94 -3.57 13.68 7.67
CA GLU A 94 -2.73 12.71 8.35
C GLU A 94 -2.24 11.60 7.41
N CYS A 95 -1.12 10.96 7.76
CA CYS A 95 -0.62 9.74 7.15
C CYS A 95 -0.59 8.61 8.19
N PHE A 96 -1.03 7.42 7.79
CA PHE A 96 -1.02 6.21 8.62
C PHE A 96 -0.14 5.14 7.98
N PRO A 97 0.62 4.39 8.78
CA PRO A 97 1.27 3.19 8.27
C PRO A 97 0.19 2.19 7.82
N LEU A 98 0.39 1.60 6.64
CA LEU A 98 -0.40 0.44 6.23
C LEU A 98 -0.08 -0.71 7.20
N ASN A 99 -1.10 -1.36 7.74
CA ASN A 99 -0.97 -2.56 8.56
C ASN A 99 -2.03 -3.55 8.09
N LEU A 100 -1.63 -4.50 7.26
CA LEU A 100 -2.51 -5.49 6.67
C LEU A 100 -2.85 -6.55 7.72
N SER A 101 -3.65 -6.14 8.69
CA SER A 101 -4.25 -6.95 9.74
C SER A 101 -5.74 -7.07 9.48
N GLY A 102 -6.29 -8.28 9.53
CA GLY A 102 -7.69 -8.54 9.28
C GLY A 102 -7.90 -9.68 8.29
N GLU A 103 -9.14 -10.17 8.22
CA GLU A 103 -9.51 -11.29 7.36
C GLU A 103 -9.78 -10.86 5.91
N ASP A 104 -10.27 -9.64 5.70
CA ASP A 104 -10.64 -9.12 4.38
C ASP A 104 -10.44 -7.59 4.26
N LEU A 105 -10.47 -7.11 3.02
CA LEU A 105 -10.24 -5.70 2.67
C LEU A 105 -11.32 -4.76 3.22
N GLU A 106 -12.59 -5.17 3.24
CA GLU A 106 -13.68 -4.32 3.69
C GLU A 106 -13.57 -4.08 5.19
N SER A 107 -13.41 -5.16 5.96
CA SER A 107 -13.17 -5.10 7.40
C SER A 107 -11.95 -4.26 7.74
N TYR A 108 -10.86 -4.41 6.98
CA TYR A 108 -9.66 -3.58 7.15
C TYR A 108 -9.95 -2.08 6.94
N CYS A 109 -10.60 -1.73 5.83
CA CYS A 109 -10.95 -0.35 5.52
C CYS A 109 -11.87 0.25 6.61
N GLN A 110 -12.84 -0.52 7.10
CA GLN A 110 -13.73 -0.09 8.19
C GLN A 110 -12.94 0.21 9.47
N GLN A 111 -12.04 -0.68 9.90
CA GLN A 111 -11.21 -0.49 11.08
C GLN A 111 -10.32 0.76 10.97
N VAL A 112 -9.71 0.98 9.79
CA VAL A 112 -8.90 2.18 9.54
C VAL A 112 -9.74 3.45 9.64
N MET A 113 -10.95 3.46 9.05
CA MET A 113 -11.87 4.60 9.13
C MET A 113 -12.36 4.85 10.56
N GLU A 114 -12.68 3.79 11.32
CA GLU A 114 -13.08 3.90 12.72
C GLU A 114 -11.95 4.44 13.59
N ARG A 115 -10.73 3.93 13.39
CA ARG A 115 -9.55 4.43 14.08
C ARG A 115 -9.33 5.91 13.79
N PHE A 116 -9.43 6.33 12.53
CA PHE A 116 -9.36 7.75 12.16
C PHE A 116 -10.40 8.60 12.91
N ARG A 117 -11.66 8.13 12.94
CA ARG A 117 -12.76 8.82 13.63
C ARG A 117 -12.55 8.92 15.14
N HIS A 118 -11.94 7.90 15.75
CA HIS A 118 -11.67 7.88 17.19
C HIS A 118 -10.44 8.70 17.60
N ASP A 119 -9.42 8.79 16.73
CA ASP A 119 -8.10 9.38 17.06
C ASP A 119 -8.10 10.93 17.03
N ARG A 120 -8.97 11.60 16.25
CA ARG A 120 -9.04 13.07 16.23
C ARG A 120 -10.48 13.60 16.18
N ALA A 121 -10.94 14.50 17.06
CA ALA A 121 -10.43 15.86 17.32
C ALA A 121 -10.44 16.82 16.10
N HIS A 122 -10.81 16.33 14.90
CA HIS A 122 -10.97 17.17 13.71
C HIS A 122 -12.41 17.55 13.50
N ALA A 123 -12.67 18.84 13.35
CA ALA A 123 -13.96 19.38 12.92
C ALA A 123 -14.22 19.17 11.41
N ALA A 124 -13.50 18.25 10.75
CA ALA A 124 -13.65 17.98 9.33
C ALA A 124 -14.89 17.11 9.10
N SER A 125 -15.91 17.70 8.46
CA SER A 125 -17.19 17.01 8.21
C SER A 125 -17.07 15.90 7.16
N GLN A 126 -16.04 15.94 6.33
CA GLN A 126 -15.83 14.99 5.24
C GLN A 126 -14.34 14.72 5.04
N VAL A 127 -13.96 13.45 5.06
CA VAL A 127 -12.58 12.98 4.91
C VAL A 127 -12.56 11.92 3.83
N GLU A 128 -11.59 12.02 2.93
CA GLU A 128 -11.26 11.00 1.93
C GLU A 128 -9.95 10.33 2.35
N MET A 129 -9.89 9.01 2.27
CA MET A 129 -8.69 8.25 2.56
C MET A 129 -8.25 7.53 1.29
N GLU A 130 -6.95 7.59 0.99
CA GLU A 130 -6.38 6.91 -0.17
C GLU A 130 -5.10 6.17 0.21
N PHE A 131 -4.79 5.11 -0.55
CA PHE A 131 -3.50 4.44 -0.47
C PHE A 131 -2.50 5.22 -1.32
N ARG A 132 -1.28 5.38 -0.81
CA ARG A 132 -0.19 6.04 -1.52
C ARG A 132 1.10 5.25 -1.35
N TYR A 133 1.93 5.20 -2.39
CA TYR A 133 3.30 4.71 -2.22
C TYR A 133 4.13 5.76 -1.49
N ARG A 134 4.86 5.35 -0.45
CA ARG A 134 5.79 6.21 0.28
C ARG A 134 6.90 6.67 -0.66
N ALA A 135 7.21 7.96 -0.71
CA ALA A 135 8.31 8.46 -1.53
C ALA A 135 9.61 7.69 -1.19
N ALA A 136 10.23 7.09 -2.20
CA ALA A 136 11.57 6.53 -2.07
C ALA A 136 12.52 7.73 -1.88
N GLY A 137 12.89 8.02 -0.64
CA GLY A 137 13.80 9.12 -0.31
C GLY A 137 13.16 10.51 -0.27
N THR A 138 12.58 10.85 0.89
CA THR A 138 12.86 12.15 1.51
C THR A 138 13.53 11.88 2.86
N ALA A 139 14.68 11.20 2.79
CA ALA A 139 15.65 11.11 3.87
C ALA A 139 16.92 11.94 3.53
N ASP A 140 16.77 12.95 2.66
CA ASP A 140 17.82 13.92 2.31
C ASP A 140 17.18 15.30 2.04
N ALA A 141 16.71 15.93 3.12
CA ALA A 141 16.37 17.36 3.15
C ALA A 141 16.42 17.86 4.61
N MET A 142 17.40 17.40 5.38
CA MET A 142 17.76 17.94 6.70
C MET A 142 19.13 17.39 7.10
N ALA A 143 20.18 17.95 6.51
CA ALA A 143 21.54 17.96 7.06
C ALA A 143 22.19 19.28 6.68
#